data_AF-T0ZC83-F1
#
_entry.id   AF-T0ZC83-F1
#
_cell.length_a   1.000
_cell.length_b   1.000
_cell.length_c   1.000
_cell.angle_alpha   90.00
_cell.angle_beta   90.00
_cell.angle_gamma   90.00
#
_symmetry.space_group_name_H-M   'P 1'
#
loop_
_entity.id
_entity.type
_entity.pdbx_description
1 polymer ?
#
loop_
_entity_poly.entity_id
_entity_poly.type
_entity_poly.pdbx_seq_one_letter_code
_entity_poly.pdbx_strand_id
1 'polypeptide(L)'
;MVRKGRYGSGGNSTSSEWGTYPTPSVPIRTKKGIALADRTGGIGKTWWSKRWIEVLESFGWGSRLQRGRSYARHGQVLELSVTPGKVTARVQGSRP
;
A
#
# COMPACT_ATOMS: atom_id res chain seq x y z
N MET A 1 -18.89 11.76 22.06
CA MET A 1 -17.91 10.65 22.18
C MET A 1 -18.62 9.34 21.87
N VAL A 2 -18.41 8.75 20.69
CA VAL A 2 -18.94 7.41 20.39
C VAL A 2 -17.79 6.57 19.83
N ARG A 3 -17.39 5.58 20.62
CA ARG A 3 -16.34 4.61 20.32
C ARG A 3 -16.87 3.62 19.27
N LYS A 4 -16.32 3.59 18.06
CA LYS A 4 -16.50 2.43 17.16
C LYS A 4 -15.60 1.29 17.65
N GLY A 5 -16.21 0.40 18.43
CA GLY A 5 -15.61 -0.85 18.84
C GLY A 5 -15.83 -1.96 17.82
N ARG A 6 -14.82 -2.85 17.76
CA ARG A 6 -14.87 -4.29 17.46
C ARG A 6 -15.33 -4.73 16.07
N TYR A 7 -14.35 -5.21 15.29
CA TYR A 7 -14.58 -6.22 14.27
C TYR A 7 -14.99 -7.54 14.97
N GLY A 8 -16.29 -7.79 15.01
CA GLY A 8 -16.85 -9.13 15.15
C GLY A 8 -17.99 -9.19 14.14
N SER A 9 -17.80 -9.95 13.07
CA SER A 9 -18.89 -10.25 12.13
C SER A 9 -18.92 -11.75 11.95
N GLY A 10 -20.05 -12.32 12.37
CA GLY A 10 -20.33 -13.74 12.37
C GLY A 10 -20.30 -14.34 10.97
N GLY A 11 -20.10 -15.65 10.95
CA GLY A 11 -20.15 -16.45 9.75
C GLY A 11 -21.53 -16.39 9.10
N ASN A 12 -21.51 -16.28 7.77
CA ASN A 12 -22.61 -16.74 6.96
C ASN A 12 -22.02 -17.76 5.97
N SER A 13 -22.28 -19.05 6.22
CA SER A 13 -21.87 -20.15 5.35
C SER A 13 -22.79 -20.18 4.14
N THR A 14 -22.52 -19.35 3.13
CA THR A 14 -23.04 -19.57 1.79
C THR A 14 -22.31 -20.77 1.19
N SER A 15 -22.98 -21.93 1.15
CA SER A 15 -22.49 -23.12 0.46
C SER A 15 -22.44 -22.83 -1.04
N SER A 16 -21.31 -22.37 -1.55
CA SER A 16 -21.02 -22.41 -2.98
C SER A 16 -20.51 -23.80 -3.33
N GLU A 17 -21.25 -24.51 -4.18
CA GLU A 17 -20.97 -25.85 -4.74
C GLU A 17 -19.65 -25.94 -5.54
N TRP A 18 -18.91 -24.83 -5.61
CA TRP A 18 -17.61 -24.67 -6.24
C TRP A 18 -16.66 -24.06 -5.22
N GLY A 19 -15.83 -24.90 -4.58
CA GLY A 19 -14.58 -24.61 -3.84
C GLY A 19 -14.37 -23.28 -3.08
N THR A 20 -13.88 -23.37 -1.84
CA THR A 20 -13.44 -22.21 -1.05
C THR A 20 -12.33 -21.41 -1.77
N TYR A 21 -12.64 -20.20 -2.23
CA TYR A 21 -11.62 -19.27 -2.73
C TYR A 21 -10.66 -18.89 -1.59
N PRO A 22 -9.33 -18.92 -1.81
CA PRO A 22 -8.39 -18.45 -0.81
C PRO A 22 -8.64 -16.97 -0.53
N THR A 23 -8.60 -16.59 0.74
CA THR A 23 -8.74 -15.19 1.14
C THR A 23 -7.59 -14.35 0.57
N PRO A 24 -7.86 -13.13 0.05
CA PRO A 24 -6.82 -12.26 -0.47
C PRO A 24 -5.76 -11.97 0.60
N SER A 25 -4.49 -12.07 0.21
CA SER A 25 -3.35 -11.79 1.10
C SER A 25 -3.27 -10.29 1.39
N VAL A 26 -3.55 -9.89 2.63
CA VAL A 26 -3.46 -8.49 3.06
C VAL A 26 -2.08 -8.16 3.64
N PRO A 27 -1.50 -6.99 3.31
CA PRO A 27 -0.24 -6.54 3.89
C PRO A 27 -0.29 -6.47 5.43
N ILE A 28 0.77 -6.93 6.11
CA ILE A 28 0.86 -6.91 7.58
C ILE A 28 1.05 -5.46 8.04
N ARG A 29 0.26 -5.03 9.03
CA ARG A 29 0.36 -3.66 9.56
C ARG A 29 1.63 -3.46 10.39
N THR A 30 2.35 -2.39 10.11
CA THR A 30 3.53 -1.97 10.87
C THR A 30 3.11 -1.01 11.98
N LYS A 31 3.81 -1.01 13.11
CA LYS A 31 3.54 -0.06 14.22
C LYS A 31 4.27 1.28 14.04
N LYS A 32 5.39 1.31 13.31
CA LYS A 32 6.33 2.44 13.25
C LYS A 32 6.86 2.77 11.84
N GLY A 33 6.22 2.30 10.77
CA GLY A 33 6.73 2.57 9.43
C GLY A 33 6.45 4.00 8.95
N ILE A 34 7.29 4.47 8.05
CA ILE A 34 7.22 5.77 7.37
C ILE A 34 5.95 5.81 6.52
N ALA A 35 5.12 6.82 6.78
CA ALA A 35 3.88 7.05 6.04
C ALA A 35 3.94 8.39 5.30
N LEU A 36 3.19 8.50 4.20
CA LEU A 36 2.93 9.80 3.58
C LEU A 36 2.22 10.73 4.57
N ALA A 37 2.62 12.00 4.56
CA ALA A 37 1.96 13.04 5.33
C ALA A 37 0.48 13.18 4.94
N ASP A 38 0.19 13.10 3.64
CA ASP A 38 -1.16 13.12 3.11
C ASP A 38 -1.58 11.70 2.68
N ARG A 39 -2.44 11.08 3.50
CA ARG A 39 -2.87 9.68 3.31
C ARG A 39 -3.95 9.53 2.23
N THR A 40 -4.68 10.61 1.94
CA THR A 40 -5.87 10.62 1.07
C THR A 40 -5.69 11.46 -0.19
N GLY A 41 -4.78 12.44 -0.16
CA GLY A 41 -4.53 13.32 -1.28
C GLY A 41 -3.62 12.75 -2.36
N GLY A 42 -3.46 13.55 -3.41
CA GLY A 42 -2.60 13.27 -4.56
C GLY A 42 -1.11 13.28 -4.17
N ILE A 43 -0.37 12.29 -4.68
CA ILE A 43 1.09 12.19 -4.54
C ILE A 43 1.74 13.02 -5.65
N GLY A 44 2.86 13.68 -5.35
CA GLY A 44 3.58 14.48 -6.34
C GLY A 44 2.83 15.76 -6.71
N LYS A 45 2.58 16.64 -5.73
CA LYS A 45 1.78 17.86 -5.94
C LYS A 45 2.49 18.90 -6.83
N THR A 46 3.82 18.85 -6.90
CA THR A 46 4.62 19.77 -7.73
C THR A 46 4.63 19.33 -9.19
N TRP A 47 4.78 20.29 -10.11
CA TRP A 47 4.86 20.01 -11.55
C TRP A 47 5.94 18.95 -11.87
N TRP A 48 7.14 19.12 -11.30
CA TRP A 48 8.24 18.18 -11.51
C TRP A 48 7.90 16.74 -11.06
N SER A 49 7.30 16.58 -9.88
CA SER A 49 6.94 15.24 -9.39
C SER A 49 5.89 14.57 -10.27
N LYS A 50 4.93 15.32 -10.81
CA LYS A 50 3.93 14.78 -11.76
C LYS A 50 4.62 14.30 -13.02
N ARG A 51 5.46 15.15 -13.63
CA ARG A 51 6.15 14.81 -14.88
C ARG A 51 7.07 13.60 -14.72
N TRP A 52 7.78 13.51 -13.59
CA TRP A 52 8.63 12.36 -13.28
C TRP A 52 7.81 11.07 -13.16
N ILE A 53 6.67 11.11 -12.46
CA ILE A 53 5.76 9.96 -12.35
C ILE A 53 5.22 9.53 -13.71
N GLU A 54 4.79 10.46 -14.56
CA GLU A 54 4.28 10.16 -15.90
C GLU A 54 5.30 9.38 -16.75
N VAL A 55 6.58 9.78 -16.68
CA VAL A 55 7.66 9.08 -17.37
C VAL A 55 7.87 7.67 -16.82
N LEU A 56 7.76 7.47 -15.50
CA LEU A 56 7.85 6.12 -14.92
C LEU A 56 6.65 5.25 -15.31
N GLU A 57 5.46 5.85 -15.43
CA GLU A 57 4.23 5.15 -15.82
C GLU A 57 4.27 4.75 -17.30
N SER A 58 4.89 5.53 -18.19
CA SER A 58 5.02 5.20 -19.62
C SER A 58 5.86 3.94 -19.89
N PHE A 59 6.72 3.52 -18.95
CA PHE A 59 7.44 2.23 -19.01
C PHE A 59 6.57 1.01 -18.64
N GLY A 60 5.25 1.19 -18.47
CA GLY A 60 4.32 0.12 -18.10
C GLY A 60 4.40 -0.27 -16.62
N TRP A 61 5.01 0.56 -15.77
CA TRP A 61 5.18 0.27 -14.35
C TRP A 61 4.02 0.75 -13.46
N GLY A 62 2.89 1.15 -14.05
CA GLY A 62 1.73 1.67 -13.31
C GLY A 62 1.30 0.77 -12.15
N SER A 63 1.21 -0.55 -12.36
CA SER A 63 0.83 -1.51 -11.30
C SER A 63 1.85 -1.63 -10.16
N ARG A 64 3.15 -1.40 -10.46
CA ARG A 64 4.21 -1.38 -9.44
C ARG A 64 4.17 -0.07 -8.65
N LEU A 65 3.99 1.06 -9.34
CA LEU A 65 3.86 2.36 -8.71
C LEU A 65 2.61 2.44 -7.82
N GLN A 66 1.48 1.90 -8.28
CA GLN A 66 0.26 1.82 -7.47
C GLN A 66 0.47 1.04 -6.17
N ARG A 67 1.17 -0.09 -6.22
CA ARG A 67 1.53 -0.86 -5.00
C ARG A 67 2.44 -0.06 -4.08
N GLY A 68 3.48 0.58 -4.61
CA GLY A 68 4.37 1.45 -3.84
C GLY A 68 3.63 2.59 -3.13
N ARG A 69 2.69 3.25 -3.83
CA ARG A 69 1.82 4.28 -3.25
C ARG A 69 0.95 3.74 -2.11
N SER A 70 0.42 2.52 -2.27
CA SER A 70 -0.35 1.86 -1.22
C SER A 70 0.51 1.62 0.03
N TYR A 71 1.72 1.08 -0.13
CA TYR A 71 2.64 0.86 0.99
C TYR A 71 3.00 2.18 1.70
N ALA A 72 3.32 3.22 0.94
CA ALA A 72 3.65 4.53 1.50
C ALA A 72 2.46 5.16 2.25
N ARG A 73 1.22 5.01 1.76
CA ARG A 73 0.03 5.53 2.45
C ARG A 73 -0.28 4.80 3.75
N HIS A 74 -0.10 3.48 3.78
CA HIS A 74 -0.40 2.64 4.94
C HIS A 74 0.73 2.58 5.97
N GLY A 75 1.81 3.35 5.79
CA GLY A 75 2.94 3.35 6.71
C GLY A 75 3.79 2.08 6.63
N GLN A 76 3.79 1.38 5.49
CA GLN A 76 4.45 0.08 5.36
C GLN A 76 5.90 0.18 4.89
N VAL A 77 6.44 1.39 4.77
CA VAL A 77 7.86 1.60 4.47
C VAL A 77 8.61 1.61 5.79
N LEU A 78 9.42 0.59 6.04
CA LEU A 78 10.22 0.47 7.27
C LEU A 78 11.48 1.34 7.21
N GLU A 79 12.08 1.42 6.03
CA GLU A 79 13.32 2.14 5.78
C GLU A 79 13.34 2.64 4.33
N LEU A 80 13.91 3.81 4.09
CA LEU A 80 14.11 4.40 2.77
C LEU A 80 15.53 4.98 2.72
N SER A 81 16.33 4.52 1.76
CA SER A 81 17.68 5.02 1.53
C SER A 81 17.81 5.55 0.10
N VAL A 82 18.36 6.75 -0.02
CA VAL A 82 18.55 7.45 -1.28
C VAL A 82 20.05 7.72 -1.46
N THR A 83 20.57 7.21 -2.56
CA THR A 83 21.96 7.43 -3.00
C THR A 83 21.94 7.89 -4.46
N PRO A 84 23.00 8.54 -4.98
CA PRO A 84 23.05 8.94 -6.38
C PRO A 84 22.76 7.75 -7.31
N GLY A 85 21.74 7.90 -8.17
CA GLY A 85 21.33 6.87 -9.13
C GLY A 85 20.57 5.66 -8.53
N LYS A 86 20.37 5.58 -7.21
CA LYS A 86 19.71 4.42 -6.60
C LYS A 86 18.86 4.80 -5.38
N VAL A 87 17.60 4.39 -5.43
CA VAL A 87 16.66 4.46 -4.30
C VAL A 87 16.33 3.03 -3.87
N THR A 88 16.45 2.75 -2.58
CA THR A 88 16.09 1.45 -1.99
C THR A 88 15.15 1.65 -0.82
N ALA A 89 14.25 0.69 -0.62
CA ALA A 89 13.31 0.72 0.49
C ALA A 89 13.09 -0.68 1.04
N ARG A 90 12.97 -0.80 2.37
CA ARG A 90 12.43 -1.99 3.03
C ARG A 90 10.96 -1.74 3.30
N VAL A 91 10.11 -2.65 2.82
CA VAL A 91 8.65 -2.54 2.97
C VAL A 91 8.09 -3.80 3.60
N GLN A 92 7.06 -3.64 4.43
CA GLN A 92 6.30 -4.75 4.95
C GLN A 92 5.20 -5.14 3.97
N GLY A 93 5.34 -6.32 3.36
CA GLY A 93 4.32 -6.92 2.51
C GLY A 93 3.33 -7.78 3.28
N SER A 94 2.61 -8.62 2.54
CA SER A 94 1.69 -9.61 3.11
C SER A 94 2.35 -10.96 3.40
N ARG A 95 3.60 -11.14 2.98
CA ARG A 95 4.41 -12.32 3.29
C ARG A 95 5.22 -12.05 4.56
N PRO A 96 5.30 -13.02 5.49
CA PRO A 96 6.10 -12.91 6.72
C PRO A 96 7.59 -12.81 6.42
#